data_AF-A0AA86PSV1-F1
#
_entry.id   AF-A0AA86PSV1-F1
#
_cell.length_a   1.000
_cell.length_b   1.000
_cell.length_c   1.000
_cell.angle_alpha   90.00
_cell.angle_beta   90.00
_cell.angle_gamma   90.00
#
_symmetry.space_group_name_H-M   'P 1'
#
loop_
_entity.id
_entity.type
_entity.pdbx_description
1 polymer ?
#
loop_
_entity_poly.entity_id
_entity_poly.type
_entity_poly.pdbx_seq_one_letter_code
_entity_poly.pdbx_strand_id
1 'polypeptide(L)'
;MLSSCQRFYRIIQWQMFTIFVAMIALPYVTGHLDYKPELALNNMTVTKTRYFPTENLITEHDEADLHFNIQFNVSNTFKWTTKEVYLGLIAVWNDSVGLQEQTVWDKTIYYTDNESFFFSEKQQSKYPLRSYEGVKLPGCEIHFRFVLYEVGFGGRFRTTTYEMEETVTVK
;
A
#
# COMPACT_ATOMS: atom_id res chain seq x y z
N MET A 1 -46.04 -44.35 -11.86
CA MET A 1 -45.04 -44.28 -10.76
C MET A 1 -43.63 -43.90 -11.23
N LEU A 2 -43.12 -44.39 -12.37
CA LEU A 2 -41.78 -44.05 -12.89
C LEU A 2 -41.55 -42.56 -13.22
N SER A 3 -42.58 -41.82 -13.66
CA SER A 3 -42.42 -40.40 -14.04
C SER A 3 -42.21 -39.46 -12.84
N SER A 4 -42.74 -39.81 -11.66
CA SER A 4 -42.58 -39.01 -10.44
C SER A 4 -41.14 -39.08 -9.90
N CYS A 5 -40.51 -40.27 -10.00
CA CYS A 5 -39.13 -40.48 -9.56
C CYS A 5 -38.13 -39.73 -10.46
N GLN A 6 -38.36 -39.70 -11.78
CA GLN A 6 -37.53 -38.94 -12.72
C GLN A 6 -37.62 -37.42 -12.52
N ARG A 7 -38.80 -36.89 -12.17
CA ARG A 7 -38.96 -35.46 -11.84
C ARG A 7 -38.19 -35.09 -10.58
N PHE A 8 -38.24 -35.92 -9.55
CA PHE A 8 -37.54 -35.68 -8.31
C PHE A 8 -36.01 -35.66 -8.49
N TYR A 9 -35.48 -36.60 -9.28
CA TYR A 9 -34.05 -36.65 -9.59
C TYR A 9 -33.57 -35.40 -10.36
N ARG A 10 -34.37 -34.91 -11.32
CA ARG A 10 -34.06 -33.67 -12.05
C ARG A 10 -34.03 -32.46 -11.11
N ILE A 11 -34.99 -32.35 -10.17
CA ILE A 11 -35.02 -31.24 -9.20
C ILE A 11 -33.74 -31.23 -8.36
N ILE A 12 -33.29 -32.40 -7.87
CA ILE A 12 -32.06 -32.52 -7.09
C ILE A 12 -30.84 -32.13 -7.93
N GLN A 13 -30.75 -32.59 -9.18
CA GLN A 13 -29.64 -32.21 -10.08
C GLN A 13 -29.57 -30.71 -10.34
N TRP A 14 -30.72 -30.06 -10.58
CA TRP A 14 -30.78 -28.61 -10.75
C TRP A 14 -30.37 -27.88 -9.47
N GLN A 15 -30.83 -28.32 -8.29
CA GLN A 15 -30.42 -27.73 -7.02
C GLN A 15 -28.91 -27.84 -6.78
N MET A 16 -28.33 -29.03 -6.99
CA MET A 16 -26.89 -29.26 -6.88
C MET A 16 -26.10 -28.36 -7.83
N PHE A 17 -26.53 -28.25 -9.09
CA PHE A 17 -25.89 -27.37 -10.07
C PHE A 17 -25.97 -25.90 -9.66
N THR A 18 -27.12 -25.45 -9.16
CA THR A 18 -27.31 -24.06 -8.73
C THR A 18 -26.42 -23.73 -7.53
N ILE A 19 -26.30 -24.63 -6.56
CA ILE A 19 -25.40 -24.47 -5.40
C ILE A 19 -23.94 -24.40 -5.87
N PHE A 20 -23.54 -25.29 -6.78
CA PHE A 20 -22.17 -25.30 -7.32
C PHE A 20 -21.83 -23.99 -8.05
N VAL A 21 -22.74 -23.51 -8.91
CA VAL A 21 -22.56 -22.22 -9.60
C VAL A 21 -22.52 -21.07 -8.60
N ALA A 22 -23.39 -21.06 -7.58
CA ALA A 22 -23.39 -20.03 -6.55
C ALA A 22 -22.08 -20.02 -5.75
N MET A 23 -21.52 -21.19 -5.42
CA MET A 23 -20.24 -21.32 -4.73
C MET A 23 -19.05 -20.80 -5.55
N ILE A 24 -19.14 -20.75 -6.88
CA ILE A 24 -18.09 -20.19 -7.75
C ILE A 24 -18.34 -18.70 -8.02
N ALA A 25 -19.59 -18.35 -8.35
CA ALA A 25 -19.95 -17.00 -8.76
C ALA A 25 -19.88 -16.01 -7.60
N LEU A 26 -20.34 -16.37 -6.39
CA LEU A 26 -20.34 -15.46 -5.25
C LEU A 26 -18.91 -15.03 -4.87
N PRO A 27 -17.92 -15.94 -4.67
CA PRO A 27 -16.54 -15.54 -4.41
C PRO A 27 -15.90 -14.76 -5.56
N TYR A 28 -16.27 -15.08 -6.81
CA TYR A 28 -15.75 -14.36 -7.98
C TYR A 28 -16.23 -12.91 -8.01
N VAL A 29 -17.53 -12.68 -7.78
CA VAL A 29 -18.13 -11.35 -7.76
C VAL A 29 -17.65 -10.56 -6.53
N THR A 30 -17.66 -11.15 -5.34
CA THR A 30 -17.15 -10.46 -4.14
C THR A 30 -15.65 -10.17 -4.23
N GLY A 31 -14.89 -11.01 -4.93
CA GLY A 31 -13.48 -10.78 -5.22
C GLY A 31 -13.20 -9.62 -6.18
N HIS A 32 -14.18 -9.23 -7.01
CA HIS A 32 -14.13 -8.12 -7.98
C HIS A 32 -14.84 -6.84 -7.52
N LEU A 33 -15.47 -6.85 -6.34
CA LEU A 33 -15.85 -5.60 -5.70
C LEU A 33 -14.55 -4.90 -5.31
N ASP A 34 -14.18 -3.87 -6.08
CA ASP A 34 -13.02 -3.02 -5.87
C ASP A 34 -13.22 -2.19 -4.60
N TYR A 35 -13.02 -2.83 -3.45
CA TYR A 35 -12.91 -2.09 -2.21
C TYR A 35 -11.54 -1.43 -2.15
N LYS A 36 -11.52 -0.11 -2.22
CA LYS A 36 -10.31 0.69 -2.10
C LYS A 36 -10.00 0.90 -0.61
N PRO A 37 -8.72 0.80 -0.19
CA PRO A 37 -8.31 1.22 1.13
C PRO A 37 -8.49 2.72 1.28
N GLU A 38 -8.77 3.17 2.50
CA GLU A 38 -8.77 4.60 2.81
C GLU A 38 -7.35 4.94 3.26
N LEU A 39 -6.67 5.80 2.50
CA LEU A 39 -5.30 6.22 2.76
C LEU A 39 -5.29 7.74 2.83
N ALA A 40 -4.73 8.27 3.92
CA ALA A 40 -4.59 9.70 4.11
C ALA A 40 -3.22 10.01 4.70
N LEU A 41 -2.61 11.06 4.17
CA LEU A 41 -1.38 11.65 4.65
C LEU A 41 -1.68 13.13 4.90
N ASN A 42 -1.25 13.64 6.04
CA ASN A 42 -1.50 15.03 6.42
C ASN A 42 -0.31 15.60 7.21
N ASN A 43 -0.24 16.94 7.30
CA ASN A 43 0.67 17.68 8.19
C ASN A 43 2.14 17.28 8.04
N MET A 44 2.58 17.15 6.80
CA MET A 44 3.94 16.73 6.51
C MET A 44 4.92 17.90 6.65
N THR A 45 5.95 17.69 7.45
CA THR A 45 6.94 18.70 7.83
C THR A 45 8.34 18.10 7.79
N VAL A 46 9.29 18.87 7.25
CA VAL A 46 10.72 18.55 7.33
C VAL A 46 11.27 19.17 8.61
N THR A 47 11.89 18.35 9.48
CA THR A 47 12.30 18.80 10.82
C THR A 47 13.79 19.09 10.90
N LYS A 48 14.62 18.30 10.22
CA LYS A 48 16.07 18.46 10.26
C LYS A 48 16.68 18.05 8.93
N THR A 49 17.42 18.98 8.32
CA THR A 49 18.29 18.70 7.18
C THR A 49 19.74 18.65 7.69
N ARG A 50 20.47 17.58 7.38
CA ARG A 50 21.90 17.43 7.69
C ARG A 50 22.68 17.41 6.39
N TYR A 51 23.66 18.28 6.30
CA TYR A 51 24.58 18.33 5.17
C TYR A 51 25.84 17.53 5.51
N PHE A 52 26.20 16.59 4.66
CA PHE A 52 27.44 15.81 4.77
C PHE A 52 28.43 16.29 3.71
N PRO A 53 29.46 17.06 4.09
CA PRO A 53 30.49 17.51 3.16
C PRO A 53 31.33 16.34 2.64
N THR A 54 31.95 16.52 1.48
CA THR A 54 32.81 15.50 0.85
C THR A 54 34.03 15.23 1.74
N GLU A 55 34.05 14.09 2.41
CA GLU A 55 35.24 13.56 3.09
C GLU A 55 35.45 12.10 2.67
N ASN A 56 36.68 11.76 2.25
CA ASN A 56 37.13 10.40 1.93
C ASN A 56 36.23 9.60 0.95
N LEU A 57 36.26 9.96 -0.35
CA LEU A 57 35.66 9.19 -1.47
C LEU A 57 34.12 9.08 -1.47
N ILE A 58 33.42 9.71 -0.52
CA ILE A 58 31.96 9.77 -0.49
C ILE A 58 31.53 11.17 -0.95
N THR A 59 30.73 11.22 -2.01
CA THR A 59 30.17 12.47 -2.56
C THR A 59 29.24 13.14 -1.55
N GLU A 60 29.19 14.48 -1.60
CA GLU A 60 28.24 15.30 -0.84
C GLU A 60 26.80 14.78 -0.92
N HIS A 61 26.10 14.76 0.20
CA HIS A 61 24.69 14.43 0.27
C HIS A 61 24.01 15.11 1.45
N ASP A 62 22.70 15.30 1.32
CA ASP A 62 21.80 15.80 2.35
C ASP A 62 20.94 14.67 2.89
N GLU A 63 20.69 14.70 4.20
CA GLU A 63 19.68 13.88 4.85
C GLU A 63 18.56 14.75 5.41
N ALA A 64 17.30 14.39 5.17
CA ALA A 64 16.15 15.09 5.76
C ALA A 64 15.24 14.14 6.56
N ASP A 65 15.03 14.49 7.83
CA ASP A 65 14.07 13.82 8.70
C ASP A 65 12.66 14.38 8.45
N LEU A 66 11.72 13.52 8.04
CA LEU A 66 10.31 13.89 7.84
C LEU A 66 9.47 13.54 9.05
N HIS A 67 8.46 14.36 9.33
CA HIS A 67 7.37 14.04 10.23
C HIS A 67 6.05 14.21 9.47
N PHE A 68 5.14 13.26 9.62
CA PHE A 68 3.85 13.27 8.95
C PHE A 68 2.80 12.58 9.82
N ASN A 69 1.54 12.94 9.61
CA ASN A 69 0.40 12.22 10.17
C ASN A 69 -0.09 11.24 9.11
N ILE A 70 0.06 9.95 9.39
CA ILE A 70 -0.40 8.89 8.51
C ILE A 70 -1.69 8.30 9.09
N GLN A 71 -2.71 8.19 8.25
CA GLN A 71 -3.94 7.50 8.56
C GLN A 71 -4.25 6.49 7.46
N PHE A 72 -4.55 5.25 7.86
CA PHE A 72 -5.02 4.25 6.91
C PHE A 72 -6.08 3.32 7.50
N ASN A 73 -6.92 2.82 6.61
CA ASN A 73 -7.85 1.72 6.85
C ASN A 73 -7.73 0.73 5.68
N VAL A 74 -7.14 -0.43 5.98
CA VAL A 74 -6.91 -1.50 5.00
C VAL A 74 -7.79 -2.73 5.26
N SER A 75 -8.76 -2.64 6.17
CA SER A 75 -9.68 -3.75 6.50
C SER A 75 -10.34 -4.35 5.26
N ASN A 76 -10.73 -3.48 4.34
CA ASN A 76 -11.36 -3.81 3.07
C ASN A 76 -10.43 -4.47 2.04
N THR A 77 -9.12 -4.43 2.26
CA THR A 77 -8.10 -5.04 1.40
C THR A 77 -7.89 -6.52 1.76
N PHE A 78 -8.19 -6.92 2.99
CA PHE A 78 -8.03 -8.30 3.43
C PHE A 78 -9.19 -9.18 2.95
N LYS A 79 -8.89 -10.05 1.99
CA LYS A 79 -9.78 -11.13 1.55
C LYS A 79 -9.41 -12.41 2.29
N TRP A 80 -10.27 -13.43 2.24
CA TRP A 80 -9.98 -14.75 2.82
C TRP A 80 -8.69 -15.39 2.25
N THR A 81 -8.23 -14.95 1.07
CA THR A 81 -6.98 -15.38 0.44
C THR A 81 -5.76 -14.57 0.85
N THR A 82 -5.93 -13.42 1.50
CA THR A 82 -4.88 -12.46 1.82
C THR A 82 -4.21 -12.85 3.13
N LYS A 83 -2.88 -13.01 3.10
CA LYS A 83 -2.07 -13.34 4.27
C LYS A 83 -1.57 -12.09 4.97
N GLU A 84 -1.03 -11.17 4.19
CA GLU A 84 -0.39 -9.94 4.67
C GLU A 84 -0.51 -8.84 3.62
N VAL A 85 -0.54 -7.61 4.09
CA VAL A 85 -0.51 -6.40 3.26
C VAL A 85 0.69 -5.58 3.70
N TYR A 86 1.56 -5.24 2.74
CA TYR A 86 2.64 -4.30 2.95
C TYR A 86 2.21 -2.93 2.41
N LEU A 87 2.28 -1.91 3.26
CA LEU A 87 2.00 -0.53 2.91
C LEU A 87 3.28 0.28 3.01
N GLY A 88 3.72 0.85 1.90
CA GLY A 88 4.87 1.75 1.83
C GLY A 88 4.43 3.18 1.49
N LEU A 89 5.09 4.15 2.09
CA LEU A 89 5.03 5.55 1.71
C LEU A 89 6.32 5.89 0.96
N ILE A 90 6.18 6.28 -0.30
CA ILE A 90 7.29 6.62 -1.19
C ILE A 90 7.29 8.13 -1.41
N ALA A 91 8.43 8.75 -1.16
CA ALA A 91 8.73 10.11 -1.56
C ALA A 91 9.30 10.11 -2.97
N VAL A 92 8.83 11.04 -3.79
CA VAL A 92 9.18 11.19 -5.20
C VAL A 92 9.55 12.65 -5.43
N TRP A 93 10.74 12.90 -5.95
CA TRP A 93 11.18 14.25 -6.27
C TRP A 93 12.04 14.24 -7.53
N ASN A 94 12.18 15.39 -8.18
CA ASN A 94 13.05 15.52 -9.34
C ASN A 94 14.31 16.27 -8.92
N ASP A 95 15.47 15.77 -9.35
CA ASP A 95 16.75 16.45 -9.17
C ASP A 95 17.48 16.67 -10.50
N SER A 96 18.72 17.17 -10.44
CA SER A 96 19.53 17.41 -11.64
C SER A 96 19.92 16.13 -12.39
N VAL A 97 19.79 14.96 -11.76
CA VAL A 97 20.15 13.65 -12.31
C VAL A 97 18.89 12.93 -12.84
N GLY A 98 17.71 13.26 -12.32
CA GLY A 98 16.41 12.82 -12.81
C GLY A 98 15.37 12.62 -11.70
N LEU A 99 14.35 11.80 -12.01
CA LEU A 99 13.33 11.43 -11.05
C LEU A 99 13.90 10.46 -10.01
N GLN A 100 13.83 10.85 -8.75
CA GLN A 100 14.23 10.06 -7.60
C GLN A 100 13.00 9.54 -6.86
N GLU A 101 13.11 8.30 -6.37
CA GLU A 101 12.09 7.68 -5.55
C GLU A 101 12.72 6.99 -4.35
N GLN A 102 12.19 7.23 -3.16
CA GLN A 102 12.67 6.60 -1.93
C GLN A 102 11.52 6.26 -0.98
N THR A 103 11.53 5.04 -0.45
CA THR A 103 10.63 4.67 0.66
C THR A 103 11.05 5.40 1.93
N VAL A 104 10.13 6.16 2.53
CA VAL A 104 10.38 6.92 3.77
C VAL A 104 9.75 6.26 4.99
N TRP A 105 8.74 5.41 4.78
CA TRP A 105 8.05 4.67 5.82
C TRP A 105 7.37 3.44 5.25
N ASP A 106 7.29 2.39 6.06
CA ASP A 106 6.57 1.18 5.71
C ASP A 106 5.95 0.48 6.93
N LYS A 107 4.93 -0.33 6.66
CA LYS A 107 4.32 -1.21 7.64
C LYS A 107 3.77 -2.47 6.98
N THR A 108 4.07 -3.61 7.61
CA THR A 108 3.46 -4.89 7.28
C THR A 108 2.30 -5.15 8.23
N ILE A 109 1.14 -5.49 7.67
CA ILE A 109 -0.09 -5.76 8.39
C ILE A 109 -0.45 -7.21 8.10
N TYR A 110 -0.57 -8.02 9.14
CA TYR A 110 -0.90 -9.44 9.01
C TYR A 110 -2.40 -9.65 9.14
N TYR A 111 -2.97 -10.60 8.39
CA TYR A 111 -4.38 -10.95 8.48
C TYR A 111 -4.83 -11.31 9.90
N THR A 112 -3.92 -11.82 10.74
CA THR A 112 -4.20 -12.18 12.13
C THR A 112 -4.28 -11.00 13.08
N ASP A 113 -3.83 -9.82 12.66
CA ASP A 113 -3.73 -8.60 13.49
C ASP A 113 -4.74 -7.54 13.03
N ASN A 114 -5.99 -7.75 13.42
CA ASN A 114 -7.11 -6.87 13.07
C ASN A 114 -6.96 -5.46 13.65
N GLU A 115 -6.25 -5.30 14.77
CA GLU A 115 -6.05 -3.99 15.39
C GLU A 115 -5.18 -3.08 14.51
N SER A 116 -4.20 -3.68 13.82
CA SER A 116 -3.35 -2.99 12.85
C SER A 116 -4.03 -2.63 11.53
N PHE A 117 -5.31 -2.98 11.31
CA PHE A 117 -6.02 -2.62 10.08
C PHE A 117 -6.33 -1.13 10.00
N PHE A 118 -6.43 -0.50 11.17
CA PHE A 118 -6.67 0.92 11.34
C PHE A 118 -5.46 1.53 12.02
N PHE A 119 -4.96 2.63 11.47
CA PHE A 119 -3.85 3.35 12.05
C PHE A 119 -4.04 4.83 11.82
N SER A 120 -3.72 5.64 12.83
CA SER A 120 -3.82 7.09 12.75
C SER A 120 -2.88 7.71 13.79
N GLU A 121 -1.63 7.92 13.41
CA GLU A 121 -0.62 8.47 14.31
C GLU A 121 0.33 9.42 13.60
N LYS A 122 0.92 10.32 14.39
CA LYS A 122 2.07 11.12 13.94
C LYS A 122 3.30 10.24 13.96
N GLN A 123 3.98 10.16 12.82
CA GLN A 123 5.15 9.32 12.62
C GLN A 123 6.33 10.15 12.14
N GLN A 124 7.52 9.76 12.57
CA GLN A 124 8.76 10.18 11.93
C GLN A 124 9.07 9.20 10.79
N SER A 125 9.71 9.67 9.71
CA SER A 125 10.23 8.80 8.66
C SER A 125 11.12 7.72 9.27
N LYS A 126 10.83 6.47 8.96
CA LYS A 126 11.66 5.31 9.33
C LYS A 126 12.99 5.34 8.58
N TYR A 127 12.95 5.83 7.35
CA TYR A 127 14.12 6.01 6.49
C TYR A 127 14.22 7.50 6.16
N PRO A 128 15.27 8.21 6.64
CA PRO A 128 15.46 9.62 6.30
C PRO A 128 15.64 9.75 4.80
N LEU A 129 15.10 10.84 4.24
CA LEU A 129 15.33 11.16 2.84
C LEU A 129 16.81 11.43 2.62
N ARG A 130 17.36 10.89 1.53
CA ARG A 130 18.76 11.10 1.15
C ARG A 130 18.82 11.63 -0.26
N SER A 131 19.60 12.70 -0.47
CA SER A 131 20.01 13.03 -1.83
C SER A 131 21.15 12.13 -2.28
N TYR A 132 21.25 11.95 -3.60
CA TYR A 132 22.37 11.27 -4.24
C TYR A 132 23.30 12.33 -4.86
N GLU A 133 24.61 12.05 -4.84
CA GLU A 133 25.62 12.70 -5.69
C GLU A 133 25.59 14.25 -5.77
N GLY A 134 25.89 14.95 -4.67
CA GLY A 134 26.09 16.41 -4.67
C GLY A 134 24.81 17.22 -4.85
N VAL A 135 23.65 16.56 -4.90
CA VAL A 135 22.34 17.21 -4.97
C VAL A 135 21.93 17.69 -3.57
N LYS A 136 21.35 18.88 -3.51
CA LYS A 136 20.79 19.44 -2.28
C LYS A 136 19.31 19.09 -2.16
N LEU A 137 18.88 18.63 -0.99
CA LEU A 137 17.45 18.44 -0.69
C LEU A 137 16.70 19.79 -0.53
N PRO A 138 17.28 20.84 0.09
CA PRO A 138 16.62 22.14 0.20
C PRO A 138 16.22 22.73 -1.16
N GLY A 139 14.96 23.15 -1.27
CA GLY A 139 14.36 23.69 -2.49
C GLY A 139 13.71 22.65 -3.40
N CYS A 140 13.87 21.35 -3.14
CA CYS A 140 13.17 20.31 -3.88
C CYS A 140 11.70 20.22 -3.45
N GLU A 141 10.82 20.09 -4.45
CA GLU A 141 9.43 19.72 -4.24
C GLU A 141 9.33 18.20 -4.17
N ILE A 142 8.82 17.70 -3.04
CA ILE A 142 8.66 16.29 -2.78
C ILE A 142 7.19 15.93 -2.83
N HIS A 143 6.86 15.05 -3.75
CA HIS A 143 5.56 14.40 -3.86
C HIS A 143 5.57 13.07 -3.12
N PHE A 144 4.40 12.62 -2.69
CA PHE A 144 4.27 11.38 -1.95
C PHE A 144 3.24 10.46 -2.59
N ARG A 145 3.50 9.15 -2.53
CA ARG A 145 2.55 8.13 -2.96
C ARG A 145 2.56 6.95 -2.02
N PHE A 146 1.40 6.36 -1.80
CA PHE A 146 1.31 5.07 -1.13
C PHE A 146 1.45 3.95 -2.16
N VAL A 147 2.17 2.91 -1.77
CA VAL A 147 2.21 1.65 -2.51
C VAL A 147 1.77 0.54 -1.59
N LEU A 148 0.75 -0.18 -2.00
CA LEU A 148 0.18 -1.31 -1.29
C LEU A 148 0.52 -2.59 -2.04
N TYR A 149 1.11 -3.56 -1.33
CA TYR A 149 1.37 -4.90 -1.83
C TYR A 149 0.54 -5.91 -1.04
N GLU A 150 -0.39 -6.56 -1.71
CA GLU A 150 -1.19 -7.66 -1.15
C GLU A 150 -0.47 -8.99 -1.43
N VAL A 151 -0.24 -9.77 -0.36
CA VAL A 151 0.37 -11.10 -0.45
C VAL A 151 -0.67 -12.15 -0.07
N GLY A 152 -0.99 -13.05 -0.99
CA GLY A 152 -1.89 -14.17 -0.73
C GLY A 152 -1.20 -15.40 -0.16
N PHE A 153 -1.96 -16.30 0.49
CA PHE A 153 -1.46 -17.57 1.06
C PHE A 153 -0.81 -18.53 0.04
N GLY A 154 -0.94 -18.26 -1.26
CA GLY A 154 -0.30 -19.00 -2.35
C GLY A 154 0.83 -18.27 -3.08
N GLY A 155 1.42 -17.22 -2.48
CA GLY A 155 2.52 -16.45 -3.10
C GLY A 155 2.09 -15.57 -4.27
N ARG A 156 0.80 -15.26 -4.38
CA ARG A 156 0.30 -14.27 -5.34
C ARG A 156 0.53 -12.88 -4.77
N PHE A 157 1.17 -12.02 -5.55
CA PHE A 157 1.42 -10.62 -5.22
C PHE A 157 0.53 -9.73 -6.08
N ARG A 158 -0.12 -8.74 -5.47
CA ARG A 158 -0.81 -7.67 -6.19
C ARG A 158 -0.30 -6.33 -5.68
N THR A 159 0.08 -5.45 -6.59
CA THR A 159 0.56 -4.11 -6.25
C THR A 159 -0.46 -3.09 -6.70
N THR A 160 -0.80 -2.15 -5.82
CA THR A 160 -1.64 -1.00 -6.15
C THR A 160 -0.96 0.27 -5.64
N THR A 161 -0.89 1.28 -6.50
CA THR A 161 -0.30 2.58 -6.18
C THR A 161 -1.40 3.62 -6.04
N TYR A 162 -1.28 4.47 -5.02
CA TYR A 162 -2.18 5.58 -4.75
C TYR A 162 -1.36 6.85 -4.68
N GLU A 163 -1.48 7.69 -5.69
CA GLU A 163 -0.87 9.03 -5.71
C GLU A 163 -1.60 9.94 -4.71
N MET A 164 -0.84 10.78 -4.01
CA MET A 164 -1.37 11.77 -3.08
C MET A 164 -1.16 13.16 -3.68
N GLU A 165 -2.11 14.07 -3.44
CA GLU A 165 -2.00 15.46 -3.89
C GLU A 165 -1.03 16.29 -3.02
N GLU A 166 -0.65 15.79 -1.84
CA GLU A 166 0.25 16.51 -0.94
C GLU A 166 1.67 16.61 -1.50
N THR A 167 2.16 17.85 -1.57
CA THR A 167 3.53 18.18 -1.97
C THR A 167 4.17 19.00 -0.86
N VAL A 168 5.43 18.69 -0.53
CA VAL A 168 6.20 19.42 0.49
C VAL A 168 7.50 19.92 -0.10
N THR A 169 7.75 21.21 0.08
CA THR A 169 9.04 21.81 -0.25
C THR A 169 9.98 21.72 0.94
N VAL A 170 11.18 21.18 0.72
CA VAL A 170 12.23 21.16 1.75
C VAL A 170 12.77 22.58 1.90
N LYS A 171 12.80 23.09 3.14
CA LYS A 171 13.37 24.40 3.47
C LYS A 171 14.86 24.34 3.75
#